data_AF-Q7P4F4-F1
#
_entry.id   AF-Q7P4F4-F1
#
_cell.length_a   1.000
_cell.length_b   1.000
_cell.length_c   1.000
_cell.angle_alpha   90.00
_cell.angle_beta   90.00
_cell.angle_gamma   90.00
#
_symmetry.space_group_name_H-M   'P 1'
#
loop_
_entity.id
_entity.type
_entity.pdbx_description
1 polymer ?
#
loop_
_entity_poly.entity_id
_entity_poly.type
_entity_poly.pdbx_seq_one_letter_code
_entity_poly.pdbx_strand_id
1 'polypeptide(L)' 'MAKDTKKENEVEEITTVEAAKETTFKSSYKNLIIAGTSIQFKDGIYSTSDETEIEILRNNNLVTEAGE' A
#
# COMPACT_ATOMS: atom_id res chain seq x y z
N MET A 1 -1.48 -54.16 -18.07
CA MET A 1 -0.11 -54.11 -17.52
C MET A 1 0.42 -52.71 -17.74
N ALA A 2 0.92 -52.07 -16.68
CA ALA A 2 1.85 -50.93 -16.63
C ALA A 2 1.46 -49.65 -17.40
N LYS A 3 1.68 -48.44 -16.90
CA LYS A 3 2.27 -47.91 -15.67
C LYS A 3 1.78 -46.47 -15.57
N ASP A 4 1.55 -46.04 -14.34
CA ASP A 4 1.63 -44.70 -13.77
C ASP A 4 1.87 -43.52 -14.73
N THR A 5 1.08 -42.46 -14.60
CA THR A 5 1.61 -41.17 -14.06
C THR A 5 0.43 -40.33 -13.56
N LYS A 6 0.22 -40.30 -12.24
CA LYS A 6 -0.44 -39.16 -11.59
C LYS A 6 0.46 -37.95 -11.82
N LYS A 7 0.01 -36.97 -12.60
CA LYS A 7 0.63 -35.64 -12.57
C LYS A 7 -0.18 -34.79 -11.58
N GLU A 8 0.20 -34.93 -10.32
CA GLU A 8 -0.01 -33.91 -9.30
C GLU A 8 0.66 -32.65 -9.83
N ASN A 9 -0.10 -31.78 -10.51
CA ASN A 9 0.38 -30.45 -10.85
C ASN A 9 0.00 -29.55 -9.68
N GLU A 10 0.88 -29.64 -8.68
CA GLU A 10 1.40 -28.54 -7.88
C GLU A 10 0.49 -27.31 -7.78
N VAL A 11 -0.02 -27.12 -6.56
CA VAL A 11 -0.45 -25.88 -5.93
C VAL A 11 0.02 -24.63 -6.70
N GLU A 12 -0.85 -24.06 -7.52
CA GLU A 12 -0.78 -22.64 -7.83
C GLU A 12 -1.76 -21.95 -6.88
N GLU A 13 -1.36 -21.85 -5.62
CA GLU A 13 -1.74 -20.67 -4.84
C GLU A 13 -1.08 -19.51 -5.59
N ILE A 14 -1.85 -18.91 -6.51
CA ILE A 14 -1.63 -17.52 -6.83
C ILE A 14 -1.92 -16.77 -5.54
N THR A 15 -0.95 -16.72 -4.64
CA THR A 15 -0.77 -15.56 -3.80
C THR A 15 -0.48 -14.46 -4.82
N THR A 16 -1.54 -13.91 -5.42
CA THR A 16 -1.61 -12.48 -5.68
C THR A 16 -1.36 -11.89 -4.31
N VAL A 17 -0.08 -11.75 -3.99
CA VAL A 17 0.40 -10.71 -3.11
C VAL A 17 -0.13 -9.48 -3.81
N GLU A 18 -1.34 -9.06 -3.42
CA GLU A 18 -1.88 -7.76 -3.72
C GLU A 18 -0.71 -6.83 -3.46
N ALA A 19 -0.11 -6.33 -4.54
CA ALA A 19 0.96 -5.36 -4.47
C ALA A 19 0.46 -4.31 -3.50
N ALA A 20 1.06 -4.25 -2.30
CA ALA A 20 0.53 -3.52 -1.17
C ALA A 20 0.10 -2.14 -1.68
N LYS A 21 -1.21 -1.89 -1.75
CA LYS A 21 -1.79 -0.81 -2.55
C LYS A 21 -1.19 0.51 -2.08
N GLU A 22 -0.14 0.93 -2.78
CA GLU A 22 0.58 2.14 -2.42
C GLU A 22 -0.36 3.29 -2.68
N THR A 23 -0.69 4.01 -1.63
CA THR A 23 -1.53 5.20 -1.71
C THR A 23 -0.61 6.40 -1.70
N THR A 24 -0.81 7.28 -2.67
CA THR A 24 -0.05 8.52 -2.76
C THR A 24 -0.92 9.66 -2.24
N PHE A 25 -0.30 10.59 -1.53
CA PHE A 25 -0.94 11.74 -0.93
C PHE A 25 -0.21 13.02 -1.33
N LYS A 26 -0.96 14.10 -1.47
CA LYS A 26 -0.44 15.45 -1.66
C LYS A 26 -0.70 16.30 -0.44
N SER A 27 0.27 17.12 -0.07
CA SER A 27 0.10 18.16 0.95
C SER A 27 0.86 19.42 0.56
N SER A 28 0.37 20.56 1.06
CA SER A 28 1.10 21.84 0.99
C SER A 28 2.21 21.93 2.04
N TYR A 29 2.20 21.05 3.05
CA TYR A 29 3.22 21.01 4.09
C TYR A 29 4.36 20.08 3.70
N LYS A 30 5.60 20.49 4.00
CA LYS A 30 6.79 19.63 3.84
C LYS A 30 6.83 18.51 4.89
N ASN A 31 6.34 18.79 6.09
CA ASN A 31 6.33 17.83 7.21
C ASN A 31 4.99 17.94 7.94
N LEU A 32 4.50 16.82 8.43
CA LEU A 32 3.24 16.71 9.14
C LEU A 32 3.44 15.76 10.33
N ILE A 33 2.96 16.15 11.51
CA ILE A 33 3.00 15.31 12.71
C ILE A 33 1.56 15.03 13.11
N ILE A 34 1.12 13.77 13.00
CA ILE A 34 -0.24 13.34 13.34
C ILE A 34 -0.14 12.11 14.22
N ALA A 35 -0.82 12.12 15.37
CA ALA A 35 -0.87 10.98 16.29
C ALA A 35 0.50 10.43 16.72
N GLY A 36 1.54 11.28 16.74
CA GLY A 36 2.91 10.88 17.06
C GLY A 36 3.73 10.35 15.87
N THR A 37 3.10 10.15 14.71
CA THR A 37 3.76 9.78 13.45
C THR A 37 4.24 11.04 12.74
N SER A 38 5.48 11.03 12.28
CA SER A 38 6.09 12.13 11.51
C SER A 38 6.16 11.74 10.04
N ILE A 39 5.45 12.48 9.19
CA ILE A 39 5.33 12.23 7.75
C ILE A 39 6.03 13.36 7.01
N GLN A 40 6.94 13.01 6.11
CA GLN A 40 7.67 13.97 5.29
C GLN A 40 7.25 13.85 3.83
N PHE A 41 6.67 14.94 3.31
CA PHE A 41 6.29 15.05 1.91
C PHE A 41 7.50 15.52 1.09
N LYS A 42 7.86 14.77 0.05
CA LYS A 42 8.87 15.13 -0.94
C LYS A 42 8.19 15.78 -2.13
N ASP A 43 8.55 17.03 -2.43
CA ASP A 43 7.90 17.82 -3.49
C ASP A 43 6.37 17.90 -3.33
N GLY A 44 5.91 17.90 -2.06
CA GLY A 44 4.49 17.91 -1.71
C GLY A 44 3.81 16.54 -1.82
N ILE A 45 4.56 15.46 -2.06
CA ILE A 45 4.05 14.09 -2.25
C ILE A 45 4.58 13.15 -1.15
N TYR A 46 3.71 12.27 -0.66
CA TYR A 46 4.06 11.16 0.21
C TYR A 46 3.34 9.90 -0.27
N SER A 47 4.06 8.79 -0.40
CA SER A 47 3.50 7.51 -0.81
C SER A 47 3.79 6.48 0.26
N THR A 48 2.79 5.68 0.62
CA THR A 48 2.91 4.63 1.62
C THR A 48 1.95 3.50 1.30
N SER A 49 2.32 2.29 1.71
CA SER A 49 1.43 1.12 1.70
C SER A 49 1.03 0.71 3.12
N ASP A 50 1.40 1.49 4.15
CA ASP A 50 0.99 1.24 5.52
C ASP A 50 -0.46 1.68 5.75
N GLU A 51 -1.34 0.74 6.06
CA GLU A 51 -2.77 1.00 6.22
C GLU A 51 -3.07 1.98 7.37
N THR A 52 -2.24 1.99 8.42
CA THR A 52 -2.41 2.92 9.55
C THR A 52 -2.08 4.34 9.10
N GLU A 53 -0.97 4.52 8.37
CA GLU A 53 -0.61 5.82 7.79
C GLU A 53 -1.66 6.31 6.78
N ILE A 54 -2.19 5.41 5.94
CA ILE A 54 -3.26 5.72 4.99
C ILE A 54 -4.51 6.21 5.71
N GLU A 55 -4.95 5.52 6.76
CA GLU A 55 -6.15 5.88 7.52
C GLU A 55 -5.99 7.24 8.20
N ILE A 56 -4.85 7.52 8.86
CA ILE A 56 -4.63 8.82 9.52
C ILE A 56 -4.55 9.97 8.52
N LEU A 57 -3.99 9.75 7.32
CA LEU A 57 -3.88 10.75 6.28
C LEU A 57 -5.24 11.03 5.61
N ARG A 58 -6.05 10.00 5.37
CA ARG A 58 -7.43 10.15 4.84
C ARG A 58 -8.35 10.90 5.79
N ASN A 59 -8.17 10.73 7.09
CA ASN A 59 -8.92 11.47 8.11
C ASN A 59 -8.36 12.88 8.37
N ASN A 60 -7.32 13.31 7.64
CA ASN A 60 -6.68 14.60 7.85
C ASN A 60 -7.06 15.61 6.76
N ASN A 61 -7.62 16.75 7.16
CA ASN A 61 -8.06 17.80 6.23
C ASN A 61 -6.91 18.60 5.56
N LEU A 62 -5.64 18.36 5.93
CA LEU A 62 -4.46 19.06 5.37
C LEU A 62 -3.75 18.24 4.28
N VAL A 63 -4.28 17.07 3.95
CA VAL A 63 -3.72 16.12 2.99
C VAL A 63 -4.83 15.64 2.05
N THR A 64 -4.48 15.31 0.80
CA THR A 64 -5.44 14.82 -0.21
C THR A 64 -4.84 13.64 -0.97
N GLU A 65 -5.63 12.60 -1.24
CA GLU A 65 -5.18 11.45 -2.04
C GLU A 65 -4.84 11.88 -3.47
N ALA A 66 -3.68 11.45 -3.95
CA ALA A 66 -3.09 11.80 -5.22
C ALA A 66 -3.52 10.80 -6.31
N GLY A 67 -4.82 10.71 -6.58
CA GLY A 67 -5.35 9.85 -7.64
C GLY A 67 -6.71 9.28 -7.27
N GLU A 68 -7.73 9.69 -8.01
CA GLU A 68 -8.93 8.91 -8.30
C GLU A 68 -9.01 8.74 -9.82
#